data_AF-A0A837HHZ4-F1
#
_entry.id   AF-A0A837HHZ4-F1
#
_cell.length_a   1.000
_cell.length_b   1.000
_cell.length_c   1.000
_cell.angle_alpha   90.00
_cell.angle_beta   90.00
_cell.angle_gamma   90.00
#
_symmetry.space_group_name_H-M   'P 1'
#
loop_
_entity.id
_entity.type
_entity.pdbx_description
1 polymer ?
#
loop_
_entity_poly.entity_id
_entity_poly.type
_entity_poly.pdbx_seq_one_letter_code
_entity_poly.pdbx_strand_id
1 'polypeptide(L)'
;MFYKNSKGFTLIELLIVIAIIGILASITLVSLNSARNRANRASALASAASIMPELVTCADDGGFGMDAGAPVITGPICCAADPAAVADCDAVAEAKSGHTSLWPDLGNTGWAYATPTGSLSATDYVYTLTKASETTITCTFATSKCQ
;
A
#
# COMPACT_ATOMS: atom_id res chain seq x y z
N MET A 1 -51.03 -15.91 43.77
CA MET A 1 -50.21 -16.90 43.03
C MET A 1 -50.13 -16.42 41.58
N PHE A 2 -48.98 -15.95 41.13
CA PHE A 2 -48.85 -15.26 39.83
C PHE A 2 -48.78 -16.27 38.68
N TYR A 3 -49.73 -16.21 37.73
CA TYR A 3 -49.73 -17.03 36.52
C TYR A 3 -48.66 -16.49 35.56
N LYS A 4 -47.54 -17.21 35.45
CA LYS A 4 -46.42 -16.85 34.58
C LYS A 4 -46.78 -17.18 33.13
N ASN A 5 -47.15 -16.17 32.35
CA ASN A 5 -47.37 -16.28 30.90
C ASN A 5 -46.04 -16.59 30.18
N SER A 6 -45.72 -17.86 30.00
CA SER A 6 -44.64 -18.32 29.13
C SER A 6 -45.08 -18.20 27.67
N LYS A 7 -44.80 -17.05 27.05
CA LYS A 7 -44.93 -16.89 25.59
C LYS A 7 -43.80 -17.70 24.93
N GLY A 8 -44.17 -18.76 24.21
CA GLY A 8 -43.25 -19.52 23.39
C GLY A 8 -42.90 -18.75 22.11
N PHE A 9 -41.64 -18.82 21.70
CA PHE A 9 -41.18 -18.28 20.42
C PHE A 9 -41.60 -19.24 19.31
N THR A 10 -42.28 -18.75 18.27
CA THR A 10 -42.80 -19.61 17.19
C THR A 10 -41.70 -19.94 16.18
N LEU A 11 -41.77 -21.12 15.57
CA LEU A 11 -40.83 -21.51 14.51
C LEU A 11 -40.90 -20.57 13.31
N ILE A 12 -42.07 -20.02 13.01
CA ILE A 12 -42.27 -19.07 11.91
C ILE A 12 -41.60 -17.72 12.19
N GLU A 13 -41.62 -17.24 13.44
CA GLU A 13 -40.88 -16.04 13.84
C GLU A 13 -39.37 -16.22 13.62
N LEU A 14 -38.84 -17.41 13.90
CA LEU A 14 -37.40 -17.68 13.76
C LEU A 14 -37.02 -17.77 12.28
N LEU A 15 -37.90 -18.34 11.47
CA LEU A 15 -37.74 -18.48 10.03
C LEU A 15 -37.73 -17.11 9.32
N ILE A 16 -38.62 -16.20 9.70
CA ILE A 16 -38.65 -14.84 9.12
C ILE A 16 -37.39 -14.05 9.49
N VAL A 17 -36.89 -14.20 10.73
CA VAL A 17 -35.69 -13.48 11.18
C VAL A 17 -34.45 -13.89 10.38
N ILE A 18 -34.22 -15.18 10.18
CA ILE A 18 -33.07 -15.64 9.38
C ILE A 18 -33.20 -15.24 7.90
N ALA A 19 -34.43 -15.19 7.38
CA ALA A 19 -34.69 -14.72 6.02
C ALA A 19 -34.33 -13.24 5.86
N ILE A 20 -34.73 -12.38 6.81
CA ILE A 20 -34.41 -10.95 6.78
C ILE A 20 -32.90 -10.71 6.96
N ILE A 21 -32.24 -11.41 7.89
CA ILE A 21 -30.79 -11.31 8.09
C ILE A 21 -30.04 -11.72 6.81
N GLY A 22 -30.50 -12.77 6.12
CA GLY A 22 -29.91 -13.20 4.84
C GLY A 22 -29.98 -12.13 3.75
N ILE A 23 -31.12 -11.44 3.64
CA ILE A 23 -31.30 -10.35 2.67
C ILE A 23 -30.37 -9.18 3.01
N LEU A 24 -30.36 -8.73 4.27
CA LEU A 24 -29.53 -7.60 4.70
C LEU A 24 -28.03 -7.92 4.54
N ALA A 25 -27.60 -9.13 4.90
CA ALA A 25 -26.22 -9.56 4.76
C ALA A 25 -25.74 -9.51 3.30
N SER A 26 -26.57 -9.96 2.35
CA SER A 26 -26.20 -9.97 0.92
C SER A 26 -25.87 -8.58 0.37
N ILE A 27 -26.63 -7.55 0.76
CA ILE A 27 -26.44 -6.17 0.31
C ILE A 27 -25.17 -5.57 0.94
N THR A 28 -24.94 -5.84 2.23
CA THR A 28 -23.77 -5.31 2.96
C THR A 28 -22.44 -5.87 2.44
N LEU A 29 -22.42 -7.11 1.95
CA LEU A 29 -21.17 -7.72 1.43
C LEU A 29 -20.66 -7.02 0.17
N VAL A 30 -21.56 -6.61 -0.74
CA VAL A 30 -21.16 -5.92 -1.98
C VAL A 30 -20.57 -4.54 -1.69
N SER A 31 -21.18 -3.78 -0.78
CA SER A 31 -20.68 -2.45 -0.41
C SER A 31 -19.36 -2.51 0.35
N LEU A 32 -19.19 -3.50 1.24
CA LEU A 32 -17.98 -3.68 2.04
C LEU A 32 -16.77 -4.03 1.16
N ASN A 33 -16.96 -4.83 0.10
CA ASN A 33 -15.86 -5.19 -0.80
C ASN A 33 -15.29 -3.95 -1.53
N SER A 34 -16.17 -3.07 -2.04
CA SER A 34 -15.73 -1.82 -2.67
C SER A 34 -15.05 -0.88 -1.67
N ALA A 35 -15.61 -0.75 -0.45
CA ALA A 35 -15.02 0.06 0.61
C ALA A 35 -13.63 -0.42 1.02
N ARG A 36 -13.44 -1.74 1.14
CA ARG A 36 -12.16 -2.37 1.47
C ARG A 36 -11.11 -2.13 0.39
N ASN A 37 -11.48 -2.24 -0.89
CA ASN A 37 -10.55 -1.95 -1.99
C ASN A 37 -10.09 -0.48 -2.00
N ARG A 38 -11.02 0.47 -1.76
CA ARG A 38 -10.68 1.90 -1.63
C ARG A 38 -9.77 2.17 -0.44
N ALA A 39 -10.04 1.53 0.70
CA ALA A 39 -9.20 1.64 1.89
C ALA A 39 -7.78 1.09 1.64
N ASN A 40 -7.67 -0.07 0.98
CA ASN A 40 -6.39 -0.66 0.61
C ASN A 40 -5.60 0.22 -0.35
N ARG A 41 -6.25 0.81 -1.36
CA ARG A 41 -5.63 1.79 -2.27
C ARG A 41 -5.13 3.03 -1.51
N ALA A 42 -5.95 3.59 -0.62
CA ALA A 42 -5.57 4.76 0.17
C ALA A 42 -4.39 4.47 1.11
N SER A 43 -4.37 3.28 1.72
CA SER A 43 -3.24 2.82 2.54
C SER A 43 -1.97 2.69 1.71
N ALA A 44 -2.04 2.06 0.53
CA ALA A 44 -0.90 1.89 -0.36
C ALA A 44 -0.36 3.25 -0.85
N LEU A 45 -1.25 4.19 -1.20
CA LEU A 45 -0.89 5.55 -1.58
C LEU A 45 -0.18 6.29 -0.44
N ALA A 46 -0.66 6.16 0.79
CA ALA A 46 -0.04 6.79 1.96
C ALA A 46 1.35 6.21 2.24
N SER A 47 1.50 4.88 2.18
CA SER A 47 2.80 4.22 2.30
C SER A 47 3.75 4.68 1.19
N ALA A 48 3.29 4.75 -0.06
CA ALA A 48 4.10 5.27 -1.16
C ALA A 48 4.58 6.71 -0.90
N ALA A 49 3.67 7.61 -0.53
CA ALA A 49 3.99 9.01 -0.27
C ALA A 49 4.98 9.22 0.88
N SER A 50 5.02 8.33 1.88
CA SER A 50 5.96 8.42 3.00
C SER A 50 7.44 8.27 2.62
N ILE A 51 7.72 7.74 1.42
CA ILE A 51 9.08 7.51 0.89
C ILE A 51 9.67 8.77 0.29
N MET A 52 8.80 9.67 -0.18
CA MET A 52 9.19 10.90 -0.85
C MET A 52 10.16 11.78 -0.06
N PRO A 53 9.98 12.04 1.27
CA PRO A 53 10.94 12.82 2.04
C PRO A 53 12.32 12.16 2.11
N GLU A 54 12.40 10.83 2.20
CA GLU A 54 13.69 10.11 2.21
C GLU A 54 14.42 10.30 0.87
N LEU A 55 13.71 10.18 -0.24
CA LEU A 55 14.26 10.41 -1.58
C LEU A 55 14.75 11.85 -1.76
N VAL A 56 14.06 12.82 -1.18
CA VAL A 56 14.49 14.23 -1.19
C VAL A 56 15.79 14.39 -0.41
N THR A 57 15.86 13.85 0.81
CA THR A 57 17.08 13.94 1.61
C THR A 57 18.26 13.23 0.95
N CYS A 58 18.02 12.08 0.31
CA CYS A 58 19.05 11.38 -0.46
C CYS A 58 19.57 12.23 -1.62
N ALA A 59 18.67 12.87 -2.37
CA ALA A 59 19.04 13.74 -3.48
C ALA A 59 19.81 14.98 -3.00
N ASP A 60 19.41 15.58 -1.87
CA ASP A 60 20.06 16.75 -1.27
C ASP A 60 21.49 16.42 -0.82
N ASP A 61 21.71 15.22 -0.28
CA ASP A 61 23.05 14.77 0.08
C ASP A 61 23.91 14.43 -1.15
N GLY A 62 23.32 14.35 -2.36
CA GLY A 62 23.99 13.98 -3.60
C GLY A 62 24.09 12.47 -3.81
N GLY A 63 23.14 11.72 -3.25
CA GLY A 63 22.97 10.29 -3.53
C GLY A 63 22.26 10.05 -4.86
N PHE A 64 22.48 8.86 -5.42
CA PHE A 64 21.85 8.40 -6.64
C PHE A 64 20.77 7.39 -6.31
N GLY A 65 19.57 7.64 -6.81
CA GLY A 65 18.47 6.70 -6.70
C GLY A 65 18.31 5.97 -8.01
N MET A 66 18.63 4.68 -7.99
CA MET A 66 17.91 3.67 -8.76
C MET A 66 18.18 2.30 -8.13
N ASP A 67 17.18 1.44 -8.20
CA ASP A 67 17.33 0.00 -8.24
C ASP A 67 16.98 -0.39 -9.68
N ALA A 68 17.75 -1.29 -10.30
CA ALA A 68 17.33 -1.90 -11.56
C ALA A 68 16.21 -2.94 -11.34
N GLY A 69 15.95 -3.32 -10.08
CA GLY A 69 14.92 -4.23 -9.63
C GLY A 69 13.62 -3.56 -9.18
N ALA A 70 12.56 -4.37 -9.07
CA ALA A 70 11.36 -3.94 -8.34
C ALA A 70 11.71 -3.95 -6.85
N PRO A 71 11.35 -2.90 -6.08
CA PRO A 71 11.67 -2.82 -4.67
C PRO A 71 11.22 -4.06 -3.91
N VAL A 72 12.17 -4.73 -3.26
CA VAL A 72 11.84 -5.82 -2.34
C VAL A 72 11.16 -5.18 -1.13
N ILE A 73 9.98 -5.70 -0.75
CA ILE A 73 9.30 -5.24 0.46
C ILE A 73 10.26 -5.47 1.64
N THR A 74 10.47 -4.45 2.49
CA THR A 74 11.48 -4.41 3.56
C THR A 74 12.96 -4.25 3.13
N GLY A 75 13.24 -4.11 1.83
CA GLY A 75 14.57 -3.70 1.34
C GLY A 75 14.83 -2.21 1.56
N PRO A 76 16.10 -1.77 1.64
CA PRO A 76 16.43 -0.36 1.79
C PRO A 76 16.03 0.46 0.56
N ILE A 77 15.68 1.73 0.78
CA ILE A 77 15.49 2.70 -0.30
C ILE A 77 16.87 2.98 -0.90
N CYS A 78 17.00 2.78 -2.21
CA CYS A 78 18.27 2.89 -2.91
C CYS A 78 18.74 4.35 -2.91
N CYS A 79 19.72 4.64 -2.05
CA CYS A 79 20.45 5.88 -2.01
C CYS A 79 21.94 5.59 -2.13
N ALA A 80 22.42 5.35 -3.35
CA ALA A 80 23.81 4.99 -3.58
C ALA A 80 24.72 6.23 -3.56
N ALA A 81 25.97 6.06 -3.14
CA ALA A 81 26.97 7.14 -3.18
C ALA A 81 27.55 7.38 -4.59
N ASP A 82 27.40 6.41 -5.51
CA ASP A 82 27.94 6.43 -6.88
C ASP A 82 26.86 5.90 -7.86
N PRO A 83 26.67 6.52 -9.05
CA PRO A 83 25.72 6.05 -10.06
C PRO A 83 26.04 4.66 -10.65
N ALA A 84 27.21 4.09 -10.39
CA ALA A 84 27.57 2.72 -10.74
C ALA A 84 27.15 1.68 -9.67
N ALA A 85 26.85 2.12 -8.44
CA ALA A 85 26.44 1.27 -7.31
C ALA A 85 24.92 1.11 -7.17
N VAL A 86 24.16 1.75 -8.05
CA VAL A 86 22.68 1.69 -8.09
C VAL A 86 22.10 0.38 -8.62
N ALA A 87 22.94 -0.61 -8.94
CA ALA A 87 22.50 -1.89 -9.47
C ALA A 87 22.27 -2.96 -8.38
N ASP A 88 22.75 -2.75 -7.14
CA ASP A 88 22.78 -3.77 -6.08
C ASP A 88 22.36 -3.23 -4.70
N CYS A 89 21.58 -2.15 -4.69
CA CYS A 89 21.07 -1.53 -3.46
C CYS A 89 20.06 -2.40 -2.67
N ASP A 90 20.04 -3.72 -2.87
CA ASP A 90 19.25 -4.71 -2.12
C ASP A 90 19.87 -4.98 -0.73
N ALA A 91 21.09 -4.49 -0.47
CA ALA A 91 21.76 -4.54 0.82
C ALA A 91 22.06 -3.16 1.41
N VAL A 92 21.82 -3.00 2.71
CA VAL A 92 22.07 -1.75 3.49
C VAL A 92 23.54 -1.31 3.45
N ALA A 93 24.46 -2.20 3.05
CA ALA A 93 25.90 -1.93 2.95
C ALA A 93 26.27 -0.93 1.83
N GLU A 94 25.36 -0.71 0.88
CA GLU A 94 25.58 0.12 -0.31
C GLU A 94 24.84 1.46 -0.24
N ALA A 95 23.96 1.59 0.76
CA ALA A 95 23.32 2.84 1.08
C ALA A 95 24.34 3.84 1.60
N LYS A 96 24.24 5.07 1.10
CA LYS A 96 24.97 6.22 1.61
C LYS A 96 24.69 6.37 3.11
N SER A 97 25.74 6.68 3.87
CA SER A 97 25.66 6.80 5.34
C SER A 97 24.51 7.72 5.76
N GLY A 98 23.56 7.19 6.53
CA GLY A 98 22.38 7.92 7.00
C GLY A 98 21.07 7.56 6.30
N HIS A 99 21.12 6.89 5.14
CA HIS A 99 19.95 6.54 4.34
C HIS A 99 19.61 5.05 4.42
N THR A 100 19.24 4.58 5.62
CA THR A 100 18.87 3.16 5.84
C THR A 100 17.35 2.94 5.88
N SER A 101 16.56 3.93 5.46
CA SER A 101 15.11 3.82 5.43
C SER A 101 14.67 2.73 4.47
N LEU A 102 13.69 1.94 4.87
CA LEU A 102 13.21 0.78 4.10
C LEU A 102 11.97 1.14 3.28
N TRP A 103 11.74 0.41 2.20
CA TRP A 103 10.44 0.43 1.52
C TRP A 103 9.35 -0.04 2.49
N PRO A 104 8.29 0.76 2.71
CA PRO A 104 7.26 0.43 3.67
C PRO A 104 6.50 -0.82 3.24
N ASP A 105 6.16 -1.65 4.21
CA ASP A 105 5.33 -2.83 3.97
C ASP A 105 3.92 -2.39 3.52
N LEU A 106 3.50 -2.86 2.34
CA LEU A 106 2.16 -2.65 1.80
C LEU A 106 1.13 -3.59 2.42
N GLY A 107 1.56 -4.51 3.29
CA GLY A 107 0.74 -5.48 3.98
C GLY A 107 -0.12 -6.30 3.02
N ASN A 108 -1.32 -6.68 3.48
CA ASN A 108 -2.24 -7.50 2.69
C ASN A 108 -3.15 -6.67 1.77
N THR A 109 -2.68 -5.53 1.27
CA THR A 109 -3.46 -4.63 0.40
C THR A 109 -3.60 -5.14 -1.04
N GLY A 110 -2.74 -6.10 -1.43
CA GLY A 110 -2.66 -6.68 -2.76
C GLY A 110 -1.93 -5.80 -3.79
N TRP A 111 -1.29 -4.72 -3.34
CA TRP A 111 -0.43 -3.87 -4.15
C TRP A 111 1.02 -4.33 -4.06
N ALA A 112 1.76 -4.18 -5.14
CA ALA A 112 3.19 -4.48 -5.21
C ALA A 112 3.93 -3.30 -5.85
N TYR A 113 5.14 -3.03 -5.37
CA TYR A 113 6.04 -2.10 -6.04
C TYR A 113 6.48 -2.67 -7.39
N ALA A 114 6.55 -1.81 -8.39
CA ALA A 114 7.17 -2.13 -9.67
C ALA A 114 8.54 -1.45 -9.77
N THR A 115 9.35 -1.88 -10.74
CA THR A 115 10.67 -1.31 -11.05
C THR A 115 10.55 0.21 -11.23
N PRO A 116 11.24 1.03 -10.41
CA PRO A 116 11.26 2.45 -10.61
C PRO A 116 11.98 2.80 -11.91
N THR A 117 11.69 3.99 -12.43
CA THR A 117 12.31 4.53 -13.65
C THR A 117 12.88 5.92 -13.39
N GLY A 118 13.87 6.31 -14.18
CA GLY A 118 14.55 7.60 -14.03
C GLY A 118 15.65 7.58 -12.96
N SER A 119 16.15 8.76 -12.62
CA SER A 119 17.24 8.96 -11.67
C SER A 119 16.95 10.14 -10.76
N LEU A 120 17.32 10.05 -9.48
CA LEU A 120 17.28 11.20 -8.57
C LEU A 120 18.18 12.34 -9.03
N SER A 121 19.35 12.03 -9.63
CA SER A 121 20.29 13.05 -10.14
C SER A 121 19.75 13.83 -11.35
N ALA A 122 18.84 13.22 -12.11
CA ALA A 122 18.15 13.84 -13.24
C ALA A 122 16.80 14.44 -12.83
N THR A 123 16.43 14.37 -11.54
CA THR A 123 15.12 14.78 -10.98
C THR A 123 13.89 14.05 -11.53
N ASP A 124 14.06 13.16 -12.51
CA ASP A 124 12.99 12.44 -13.21
C ASP A 124 12.64 11.07 -12.57
N TYR A 125 12.95 10.89 -11.29
CA TYR A 125 12.70 9.63 -10.59
C TYR A 125 11.19 9.34 -10.43
N VAL A 126 10.77 8.15 -10.82
CA VAL A 126 9.37 7.69 -10.75
C VAL A 126 9.32 6.28 -10.18
N TYR A 127 8.48 6.05 -9.17
CA TYR A 127 8.19 4.72 -8.65
C TYR A 127 6.69 4.46 -8.70
N THR A 128 6.30 3.20 -8.92
CA THR A 128 4.90 2.83 -9.15
C THR A 128 4.48 1.63 -8.34
N LEU A 129 3.19 1.59 -7.97
CA LEU A 129 2.56 0.46 -7.32
C LEU A 129 1.52 -0.11 -8.26
N THR A 130 1.60 -1.41 -8.50
CA THR A 130 0.71 -2.13 -9.40
C THR A 130 -0.14 -3.12 -8.62
N LYS A 131 -1.36 -3.32 -9.09
CA LYS A 131 -2.29 -4.34 -8.60
C LYS A 131 -3.11 -4.84 -9.78
N ALA A 132 -3.34 -6.14 -9.84
CA ALA A 132 -4.13 -6.74 -10.91
C ALA A 132 -5.54 -6.09 -10.97
N SER A 133 -5.94 -5.65 -12.16
CA SER A 133 -7.26 -5.06 -12.44
C SER A 133 -7.58 -3.74 -11.72
N GLU A 134 -6.59 -3.02 -11.18
CA GLU A 134 -6.74 -1.64 -10.68
C GLU A 134 -5.80 -0.68 -11.41
N THR A 135 -6.08 0.63 -11.37
CA THR A 135 -5.20 1.64 -11.96
C THR A 135 -3.95 1.82 -11.10
N THR A 136 -2.77 1.69 -11.72
CA THR A 136 -1.45 1.87 -11.10
C THR A 136 -1.37 3.21 -10.35
N ILE A 137 -0.78 3.18 -9.16
CA ILE A 137 -0.41 4.40 -8.42
C ILE A 137 0.99 4.79 -8.86
N THR A 138 1.19 6.03 -9.26
CA THR A 138 2.45 6.58 -9.75
C THR A 138 2.90 7.74 -8.87
N CYS A 139 4.11 7.65 -8.35
CA CYS A 139 4.76 8.72 -7.60
C CYS A 139 5.91 9.29 -8.41
N THR A 140 5.88 10.60 -8.67
CA THR A 140 6.87 11.29 -9.49
C THR A 140 7.62 12.31 -8.65
N PHE A 141 8.94 12.10 -8.51
CA PHE A 141 9.83 12.93 -7.73
C PHE A 141 9.81 14.40 -8.19
N ALA A 142 9.96 14.66 -9.49
CA ALA A 142 9.94 16.00 -10.08
C ALA A 142 8.75 16.87 -9.66
N THR A 143 7.58 16.24 -9.42
CA THR A 143 6.35 16.97 -9.06
C THR A 143 5.97 16.83 -7.59
N SER A 144 6.72 16.02 -6.81
CA SER A 144 6.42 15.72 -5.40
C SER A 144 4.99 15.21 -5.18
N LYS A 145 4.47 14.42 -6.13
CA LYS A 145 3.08 13.93 -6.13
C LYS A 145 2.99 12.43 -6.37
N CYS A 146 2.02 11.80 -5.71
CA CYS A 146 1.59 10.42 -5.88
C CYS A 146 0.12 10.37 -6.29
N GLN A 147 -0.24 9.63 -7.34
CA GLN A 147 -1.60 9.55 -7.88
C GLN A 147 -1.94 8.18 -8.48
#